data_AF-A0A3M9MB25-F1
#
_entry.id   AF-A0A3M9MB25-F1
#
_cell.length_a   1.000
_cell.length_b   1.000
_cell.length_c   1.000
_cell.angle_alpha   90.00
_cell.angle_beta   90.00
_cell.angle_gamma   90.00
#
_symmetry.space_group_name_H-M   'P 1'
#
loop_
_entity.id
_entity.type
_entity.pdbx_description
1 polymer ?
#
loop_
_entity_poly.entity_id
_entity_poly.type
_entity_poly.pdbx_seq_one_letter_code
_entity_poly.pdbx_strand_id
1 'polypeptide(L)'
;MVRKKYSGKELVDVSGLKWGLVTSHTARRTFVTISYELGMPPQAIMKITGHRSMAVFLKYLGISKNFVKEQFDNAWKAAIC
;
A
#
# COMPACT_ATOMS: atom_id res chain seq x y z
N MET A 1 18.29 6.94 5.70
CA MET A 1 16.87 6.69 6.05
C MET A 1 16.87 6.11 7.46
N VAL A 2 15.97 6.54 8.34
CA VAL A 2 15.99 6.14 9.77
C VAL A 2 14.64 5.51 10.12
N ARG A 3 14.67 4.30 10.69
CA ARG A 3 13.48 3.61 11.20
C ARG A 3 13.54 3.60 12.73
N LYS A 4 12.54 4.19 13.37
CA LYS A 4 12.40 4.14 14.83
C LYS A 4 11.85 2.78 15.25
N LYS A 5 12.50 2.09 16.18
CA LYS A 5 12.05 0.83 16.77
C LYS A 5 12.10 0.98 18.29
N TYR A 6 11.09 0.51 19.01
CA TYR A 6 11.13 0.46 20.47
C TYR A 6 11.67 -0.89 20.93
N SER A 7 12.55 -0.87 21.92
CA SER A 7 13.02 -2.05 22.66
C SER A 7 12.81 -1.78 24.15
N GLY A 8 11.72 -2.29 24.72
CA GLY A 8 11.29 -1.89 26.06
C GLY A 8 10.82 -0.43 26.09
N LYS A 9 11.35 0.37 27.03
CA LYS A 9 11.06 1.81 27.15
C LYS A 9 11.94 2.69 26.25
N GLU A 10 12.99 2.13 25.66
CA GLU A 10 13.95 2.90 24.88
C GLU A 10 13.62 2.91 23.38
N LEU A 11 13.81 4.09 22.78
CA LEU A 11 13.76 4.31 21.33
C LEU A 11 15.13 3.99 20.75
N VAL A 12 15.17 3.01 19.86
CA VAL A 12 16.36 2.68 19.07
C VAL A 12 16.14 3.15 17.64
N ASP A 13 16.95 4.11 17.21
CA ASP A 13 16.99 4.57 15.84
C ASP A 13 17.87 3.64 15.00
N VAL A 14 17.25 2.90 14.09
CA VAL A 14 17.96 2.04 13.13
C VAL A 14 18.22 2.87 11.88
N SER A 15 19.47 3.30 11.70
CA SER A 15 19.94 4.00 10.51
C SER A 15 20.67 3.04 9.57
N GLY A 16 20.48 3.23 8.26
CA GLY A 16 21.12 2.38 7.26
C GLY A 16 20.76 2.76 5.83
N LEU A 17 21.33 2.00 4.89
CA LEU A 17 21.00 2.08 3.46
C LEU A 17 19.54 1.66 3.24
N LYS A 18 18.86 2.31 2.29
CA LYS A 18 17.42 2.13 2.05
C LYS A 18 17.02 0.66 1.86
N TRP A 19 17.80 -0.11 1.12
CA TRP A 19 17.55 -1.53 0.87
C TRP A 19 17.61 -2.37 2.16
N GLY A 20 18.47 -2.02 3.12
CA GLY A 20 18.61 -2.71 4.41
C GLY A 20 17.46 -2.45 5.38
N LEU A 21 16.59 -1.47 5.07
CA LEU A 21 15.42 -1.14 5.88
C LEU A 21 14.11 -1.69 5.29
N VAL A 22 14.16 -2.30 4.10
CA VAL A 22 13.01 -2.94 3.47
C VAL A 22 12.72 -4.24 4.21
N THR A 23 11.46 -4.42 4.60
CA THR A 23 11.00 -5.65 5.27
C THR A 23 9.80 -6.24 4.54
N SER A 24 9.43 -7.47 4.90
CA SER A 24 8.24 -8.14 4.35
C SER A 24 6.96 -7.32 4.51
N HIS A 25 6.86 -6.51 5.58
CA HIS A 25 5.74 -5.60 5.77
C HIS A 25 5.72 -4.50 4.70
N THR A 26 6.87 -3.91 4.38
CA THR A 26 7.01 -2.94 3.28
C THR A 26 6.64 -3.57 1.94
N ALA A 27 7.15 -4.78 1.67
CA ALA A 27 6.83 -5.51 0.44
C ALA A 27 5.32 -5.82 0.32
N ARG A 28 4.67 -6.25 1.41
CA ARG A 28 3.22 -6.49 1.44
C ARG A 28 2.43 -5.22 1.12
N ARG A 29 2.85 -4.07 1.66
CA ARG A 29 2.20 -2.79 1.37
C ARG A 29 2.31 -2.43 -0.10
N THR A 30 3.51 -2.54 -0.66
CA THR A 30 3.76 -2.30 -2.07
C THR A 30 2.94 -3.23 -2.97
N PHE A 31 2.87 -4.52 -2.63
CA PHE A 31 2.06 -5.50 -3.37
C PHE A 31 0.58 -5.10 -3.41
N VAL A 32 -0.02 -4.76 -2.25
CA VAL A 32 -1.44 -4.37 -2.19
C VAL A 32 -1.73 -3.17 -3.08
N THR A 33 -0.92 -2.11 -2.98
CA THR A 33 -1.11 -0.89 -3.77
C THR A 33 -1.01 -1.18 -5.26
N ILE A 34 0.06 -1.85 -5.71
CA ILE A 34 0.27 -2.13 -7.13
C ILE A 34 -0.83 -3.04 -7.69
N SER A 35 -1.18 -4.11 -6.98
CA SER A 35 -2.23 -5.02 -7.45
C SER A 35 -3.58 -4.32 -7.62
N TYR A 36 -3.89 -3.39 -6.72
CA TYR A 36 -5.11 -2.59 -6.82
C TYR A 36 -5.05 -1.59 -7.98
N GLU A 37 -3.92 -0.91 -8.18
CA GLU A 37 -3.73 0.02 -9.29
C GLU A 37 -3.81 -0.69 -10.65
N LEU A 38 -3.35 -1.94 -10.73
CA LEU A 38 -3.49 -2.82 -11.90
C LEU A 38 -4.92 -3.38 -12.09
N GLY A 39 -5.89 -2.99 -11.25
CA GLY A 39 -7.29 -3.38 -11.40
C GLY A 39 -7.67 -4.73 -10.78
N MET A 40 -6.82 -5.33 -9.96
CA MET A 40 -7.14 -6.61 -9.32
C MET A 40 -8.28 -6.43 -8.29
N PRO A 41 -9.30 -7.31 -8.27
CA PRO A 41 -10.41 -7.19 -7.34
C PRO A 41 -9.94 -7.18 -5.87
N PRO A 42 -10.40 -6.22 -5.03
CA PRO A 42 -10.01 -6.12 -3.62
C PRO A 42 -10.16 -7.42 -2.84
N GLN A 43 -11.24 -8.19 -3.10
CA GLN A 43 -11.48 -9.48 -2.45
C GLN A 43 -10.37 -10.50 -2.75
N ALA A 44 -9.85 -10.53 -3.98
CA ALA A 44 -8.77 -11.42 -4.37
C ALA A 44 -7.45 -11.01 -3.68
N ILE A 45 -7.14 -9.70 -3.68
CA ILE A 45 -5.96 -9.17 -2.98
C ILE A 45 -6.03 -9.48 -1.49
N MET A 46 -7.19 -9.28 -0.85
CA MET A 46 -7.41 -9.58 0.56
C MET A 46 -7.21 -11.07 0.88
N LYS A 47 -7.67 -11.97 0.02
CA LYS A 47 -7.47 -13.41 0.15
C LYS A 47 -6.00 -13.80 0.06
N ILE A 48 -5.23 -13.19 -0.85
CA ILE A 48 -3.78 -13.42 -1.00
C ILE A 48 -3.00 -12.87 0.19
N THR A 49 -3.38 -11.70 0.68
CA THR A 49 -2.64 -10.99 1.75
C THR A 49 -3.09 -11.34 3.16
N GLY A 50 -4.15 -12.15 3.30
CA GLY A 50 -4.68 -12.61 4.58
C GLY A 50 -5.47 -11.54 5.35
N HIS A 51 -5.94 -10.48 4.69
CA HIS A 51 -6.74 -9.44 5.33
C HIS A 51 -8.20 -9.90 5.46
N ARG A 52 -8.71 -9.93 6.70
CA ARG A 52 -10.11 -10.32 6.99
C ARG A 52 -11.08 -9.14 6.95
N SER A 53 -10.58 -7.93 7.21
CA SER A 53 -11.38 -6.72 7.31
C SER A 53 -11.03 -5.74 6.20
N MET A 54 -12.07 -5.22 5.54
CA MET A 54 -11.94 -4.17 4.53
C MET A 54 -11.33 -2.89 5.13
N ALA A 55 -11.68 -2.55 6.38
CA ALA A 55 -11.12 -1.38 7.05
C ALA A 55 -9.59 -1.50 7.25
N VAL A 56 -9.10 -2.72 7.48
CA VAL A 56 -7.65 -2.98 7.55
C VAL A 56 -7.03 -2.88 6.15
N PHE A 57 -7.66 -3.46 5.14
CA PHE A 57 -7.20 -3.41 3.75
C PHE A 57 -7.08 -1.97 3.22
N LEU A 58 -8.06 -1.11 3.50
CA LEU A 58 -8.04 0.31 3.10
C LEU A 58 -6.83 1.08 3.67
N LYS A 59 -6.28 0.68 4.83
CA LYS A 59 -5.04 1.28 5.38
C LYS A 59 -3.79 0.95 4.55
N TYR A 60 -3.84 -0.08 3.71
CA TYR A 60 -2.75 -0.45 2.80
C TYR A 60 -2.88 0.23 1.44
N LEU A 61 -4.08 0.66 1.07
CA LEU A 61 -4.35 1.47 -0.11
C LEU A 61 -3.93 2.92 0.14
N GLY A 62 -2.63 3.17 0.05
CA GLY A 62 -2.09 4.53 -0.08
C GLY A 62 -2.39 5.06 -1.47
N ILE A 63 -3.66 5.33 -1.76
CA ILE A 63 -4.12 5.76 -3.10
C ILE A 63 -3.41 7.06 -3.46
N SER A 64 -2.63 7.03 -4.54
CA SER A 64 -1.95 8.22 -5.03
C SER A 64 -2.96 9.18 -5.67
N LYS A 65 -2.72 10.49 -5.54
CA LYS A 65 -3.57 11.51 -6.19
C LYS A 65 -3.65 11.31 -7.71
N ASN A 66 -2.58 10.81 -8.31
CA ASN A 66 -2.50 10.54 -9.74
C ASN A 66 -3.44 9.41 -10.16
N PHE A 67 -3.47 8.32 -9.39
CA PHE A 67 -4.39 7.21 -9.65
C PHE A 67 -5.86 7.63 -9.57
N VAL A 68 -6.22 8.49 -8.60
CA VAL A 68 -7.58 9.04 -8.50
C VAL A 68 -7.94 9.83 -9.76
N LYS A 69 -7.02 10.69 -10.22
CA LYS A 69 -7.23 11.50 -11.43
C LYS A 69 -7.40 10.62 -12.67
N GLU A 70 -6.54 9.63 -12.85
CA GLU A 70 -6.58 8.73 -14.00
C GLU A 70 -7.90 7.93 -14.04
N GLN A 71 -8.34 7.41 -12.89
CA GLN A 71 -9.62 6.69 -12.83
C GLN A 71 -10.83 7.59 -13.07
N PHE A 72 -10.78 8.84 -12.60
CA PHE A 72 -11.82 9.83 -12.91
C PHE A 72 -11.86 10.13 -14.41
N ASP A 73 -10.71 10.42 -15.02
CA ASP A 73 -10.60 10.73 -16.45
C ASP A 73 -11.09 9.54 -17.30
N ASN A 74 -10.73 8.31 -16.93
CA ASN A 74 -11.16 7.09 -17.64
C ASN A 74 -12.67 6.87 -17.54
N ALA A 75 -13.25 7.01 -16.34
CA ALA A 75 -14.68 6.82 -16.13
C ALA A 75 -15.51 7.87 -16.88
N TRP A 76 -15.07 9.12 -16.90
CA TRP A 76 -15.84 10.22 -17.51
C TRP A 76 -15.62 10.34 -19.02
N LYS A 77 -14.43 10.02 -19.54
CA LYS A 77 -14.22 9.90 -21.00
C LYS A 77 -15.05 8.79 -21.62
N ALA A 78 -15.16 7.64 -20.93
CA ALA A 78 -15.99 6.53 -21.41
C ALA A 78 -17.50 6.81 -21.37
N ALA A 79 -17.94 7.83 -20.61
CA ALA A 79 -19.35 8.21 -20.53
C ALA A 79 -19.76 9.31 -21.53
N ILE A 80 -18.80 10.02 -22.13
CA ILE A 80 -19.03 11.18 -23.02
C ILE A 80 -18.74 10.85 -24.50
N CYS A 81 -18.01 9.75 -24.79
CA CYS A 81 -17.90 9.16 -26.13
C CYS A 81 -18.92 8.03 -26.31
#